data_AF-A0A973G7C6-F1
#
_entry.id   AF-A0A973G7C6-F1
#
_cell.length_a   1.000
_cell.length_b   1.000
_cell.length_c   1.000
_cell.angle_alpha   90.00
_cell.angle_beta   90.00
_cell.angle_gamma   90.00
#
_symmetry.space_group_name_H-M   'P 1'
#
loop_
_entity.id
_entity.type
_entity.pdbx_description
1 polymer ?
#
loop_
_entity_poly.entity_id
_entity_poly.type
_entity_poly.pdbx_seq_one_letter_code
_entity_poly.pdbx_strand_id
1 'polypeptide(L)'
;MSSIRVAIVGVGNCAASLVQGVHFYADADPQGKVPGLMHVQFGPYHVKDIEFVAAFDVDAKKVGFDLSEAIVSSENNTIKIA
;
A
#
# COMPACT_ATOMS: atom_id res chain seq x y z
N MET A 1 19.22 -3.53 -2.32
CA MET A 1 18.43 -3.58 -1.07
C MET A 1 17.38 -4.64 -1.24
N SER A 2 17.02 -5.38 -0.18
CA SER A 2 16.02 -6.44 -0.22
C SER A 2 14.62 -5.86 -0.14
N SER A 3 13.74 -6.16 -1.10
CA SER A 3 12.32 -5.79 -1.02
C SER A 3 11.56 -6.68 -0.02
N ILE A 4 10.56 -6.11 0.63
CA ILE A 4 9.55 -6.85 1.38
C ILE A 4 8.42 -7.16 0.41
N ARG A 5 8.35 -8.42 -0.03
CA ARG A 5 7.29 -8.89 -0.94
C ARG A 5 6.00 -9.11 -0.14
N VAL A 6 5.00 -8.28 -0.37
CA VAL A 6 3.72 -8.26 0.34
C VAL A 6 2.59 -8.80 -0.54
N ALA A 7 1.76 -9.66 0.04
CA ALA A 7 0.49 -10.08 -0.54
C ALA A 7 -0.68 -9.50 0.27
N ILE A 8 -1.75 -9.08 -0.41
CA ILE A 8 -2.96 -8.53 0.21
C ILE A 8 -4.10 -9.57 0.08
N VAL A 9 -4.82 -9.82 1.17
CA VAL A 9 -6.05 -10.63 1.16
C VAL A 9 -7.21 -9.74 1.57
N GLY A 10 -8.09 -9.45 0.62
CA GLY A 10 -9.15 -8.45 0.74
C GLY A 10 -8.66 -7.05 0.35
N VAL A 11 -9.02 -6.60 -0.86
CA VAL A 11 -8.63 -5.31 -1.42
C VAL A 11 -9.67 -4.23 -1.04
N GLY A 12 -9.90 -4.07 0.27
CA GLY A 12 -10.82 -3.07 0.83
C GLY A 12 -10.19 -1.70 1.05
N ASN A 13 -10.90 -0.82 1.78
CA ASN A 13 -10.38 0.51 2.16
C ASN A 13 -9.02 0.46 2.88
N CYS A 14 -8.78 -0.54 3.74
CA CYS A 14 -7.47 -0.68 4.41
C CYS A 14 -6.34 -0.96 3.41
N ALA A 15 -6.59 -1.80 2.41
CA ALA A 15 -5.62 -2.07 1.34
C ALA A 15 -5.38 -0.81 0.50
N ALA A 16 -6.45 -0.07 0.17
CA ALA A 16 -6.34 1.19 -0.54
C ALA A 16 -5.49 2.22 0.21
N SER A 17 -5.71 2.38 1.52
CA SER A 17 -4.91 3.29 2.34
C SER A 17 -3.46 2.82 2.51
N LEU A 18 -3.21 1.51 2.61
CA LEU A 18 -1.85 0.95 2.69
C LEU A 18 -1.06 1.18 1.40
N VAL A 19 -1.63 0.81 0.26
CA VAL A 19 -0.97 0.98 -1.05
C VAL A 19 -0.67 2.44 -1.31
N GLN A 20 -1.66 3.32 -1.13
CA GLN A 20 -1.46 4.76 -1.26
C GLN A 20 -0.43 5.31 -0.29
N GLY A 21 -0.43 4.87 0.98
CA GLY A 21 0.54 5.31 1.98
C GLY A 21 1.98 4.94 1.62
N VAL A 22 2.20 3.74 1.08
CA VAL A 22 3.53 3.31 0.60
C VAL A 22 4.01 4.23 -0.53
N HIS A 23 3.13 4.55 -1.48
CA HIS A 23 3.48 5.47 -2.58
C HIS A 23 3.68 6.91 -2.10
N PHE A 24 2.81 7.41 -1.22
CA PHE A 24 2.85 8.78 -0.70
C PHE A 24 4.15 9.08 0.07
N TYR A 25 4.67 8.09 0.80
CA TYR A 25 5.90 8.22 1.59
C TYR A 25 7.11 7.54 0.93
N ALA A 26 7.06 7.23 -0.37
CA ALA A 26 8.14 6.53 -1.06
C ALA A 26 9.48 7.29 -0.99
N ASP A 27 9.44 8.61 -1.00
CA ASP A 27 10.60 9.50 -0.97
C ASP A 27 10.80 10.21 0.38
N ALA A 28 10.14 9.73 1.44
CA ALA A 28 10.31 10.29 2.77
C ALA A 28 11.78 10.18 3.25
N ASP A 29 12.26 11.19 3.98
CA ASP A 29 13.59 11.13 4.60
C ASP A 29 13.63 9.98 5.62
N PRO A 30 14.58 9.02 5.53
CA PRO A 30 14.75 7.95 6.50
C PRO A 30 14.87 8.41 7.96
N GLN A 31 15.38 9.63 8.20
CA GLN A 31 15.51 10.25 9.52
C GLN A 31 14.34 11.19 9.87
N GLY A 32 13.42 11.40 8.93
CA GLY A 32 12.26 12.25 9.09
C GLY A 32 11.19 11.65 10.01
N LYS A 33 10.30 12.51 10.50
CA LYS A 33 9.10 12.10 11.23
C LYS A 33 7.89 12.17 10.31
N VAL A 34 7.18 11.05 10.20
CA VAL A 34 5.93 10.94 9.44
C VAL A 34 4.79 10.62 10.42
N PRO A 35 3.68 11.38 10.45
CA PRO A 35 2.54 11.05 11.29
C PRO A 35 2.02 9.64 11.03
N GLY A 36 1.83 8.85 12.10
CA GLY A 36 1.34 7.47 12.01
C GLY A 36 2.41 6.40 11.80
N LEU A 37 3.66 6.79 11.49
CA LEU A 37 4.80 5.87 11.44
C LEU A 37 5.74 6.12 12.62
N MET A 38 6.13 5.05 13.31
CA MET A 38 7.19 5.15 14.33
C MET A 38 8.56 5.46 13.69
N HIS A 39 8.82 4.88 12.52
CA HIS A 39 10.05 5.06 11.75
C HIS A 39 9.73 5.02 10.24
N VAL A 40 10.32 5.94 9.47
CA VAL A 40 10.32 5.86 7.99
C VAL A 40 11.20 4.69 7.53
N GLN A 41 12.34 4.51 8.20
CA GLN A 41 13.25 3.39 8.03
C GLN A 41 13.16 2.46 9.25
N PHE A 42 12.53 1.29 9.10
CA PHE A 42 12.41 0.29 10.15
C PHE A 42 13.46 -0.81 9.99
N GLY A 43 14.54 -0.71 10.77
CA GLY A 43 15.72 -1.56 10.57
C GLY A 43 16.33 -1.33 9.17
N PRO A 44 16.58 -2.36 8.35
CA PRO A 44 17.12 -2.19 7.01
C PRO A 44 16.07 -1.80 5.96
N TYR A 45 14.79 -1.66 6.33
CA TYR A 45 13.70 -1.44 5.38
C TYR A 45 13.12 -0.03 5.42
N HIS A 46 13.12 0.65 4.27
CA HIS A 46 12.40 1.89 4.04
C HIS A 46 10.92 1.61 3.69
N VAL A 47 10.02 2.59 3.85
CA VAL A 47 8.61 2.46 3.41
C VAL A 47 8.50 1.97 1.96
N LYS A 48 9.33 2.53 1.07
CA LYS A 48 9.40 2.18 -0.36
C LYS A 48 9.88 0.76 -0.66
N ASP A 49 10.45 0.07 0.32
CA ASP A 49 10.91 -1.31 0.13
C ASP A 49 9.74 -2.30 0.20
N ILE A 50 8.52 -1.85 0.53
CA ILE A 50 7.29 -2.63 0.43
C ILE A 50 6.90 -2.77 -1.05
N GLU A 51 6.92 -4.00 -1.55
CA GLU A 51 6.55 -4.35 -2.92
C GLU A 51 5.30 -5.24 -2.90
N PHE A 52 4.19 -4.74 -3.44
CA PHE A 52 2.96 -5.53 -3.55
C PHE A 52 3.07 -6.49 -4.73
N VAL A 53 3.12 -7.79 -4.44
CA VAL A 53 3.37 -8.83 -5.46
C VAL A 53 2.19 -9.77 -5.70
N ALA A 54 1.17 -9.70 -4.86
CA ALA A 54 -0.05 -10.46 -5.01
C ALA A 54 -1.22 -9.79 -4.29
N ALA A 55 -2.43 -9.99 -4.80
CA ALA A 55 -3.66 -9.58 -4.15
C ALA A 55 -4.75 -10.62 -4.42
N PHE A 56 -5.63 -10.82 -3.44
CA PHE A 56 -6.77 -11.74 -3.52
C PHE A 56 -8.04 -11.01 -3.09
N ASP A 57 -9.10 -11.17 -3.87
CA ASP A 57 -10.43 -10.67 -3.56
C ASP A 57 -11.49 -11.63 -4.12
N VAL A 58 -12.76 -11.40 -3.77
CA VAL A 58 -13.93 -12.15 -4.26
C VAL A 58 -14.89 -11.26 -5.05
N ASP A 59 -14.75 -9.94 -4.97
CA ASP A 59 -15.59 -8.99 -5.68
C ASP A 59 -15.26 -8.98 -7.17
N ALA A 60 -16.27 -9.22 -8.02
CA ALA A 60 -16.14 -9.21 -9.47
C ALA A 60 -15.67 -7.85 -10.03
N LYS A 61 -15.84 -6.76 -9.30
CA LYS A 61 -15.32 -5.42 -9.67
C LYS A 61 -13.82 -5.25 -9.32
N LYS A 62 -13.18 -6.26 -8.74
CA LYS A 62 -11.76 -6.25 -8.31
C LYS A 62 -10.97 -7.44 -8.85
N VAL A 63 -11.58 -8.62 -8.93
CA VAL A 63 -10.97 -9.83 -9.49
C VAL A 63 -10.69 -9.64 -10.99
N GLY A 64 -9.44 -9.88 -11.39
CA GLY A 64 -8.99 -9.73 -12.78
C GLY A 64 -8.53 -8.31 -13.15
N PHE A 65 -8.61 -7.36 -12.22
CA PHE A 65 -8.11 -5.99 -12.39
C PHE A 65 -6.72 -5.84 -11.77
N ASP A 66 -5.95 -4.86 -12.25
CA ASP A 66 -4.69 -4.49 -11.62
C ASP A 66 -4.92 -4.00 -10.18
N LEU A 67 -3.94 -4.17 -9.29
CA LEU A 67 -4.07 -3.73 -7.90
C LEU A 67 -4.38 -2.22 -7.82
N SER A 68 -3.77 -1.40 -8.69
CA SER A 68 -3.99 0.05 -8.72
C SER A 68 -5.43 0.43 -9.09
N GLU A 69 -6.10 -0.38 -9.89
CA GLU A 69 -7.51 -0.22 -10.24
C GLU A 69 -8.41 -0.77 -9.13
N ALA A 70 -8.09 -1.95 -8.59
CA ALA A 70 -8.87 -2.64 -7.58
C ALA A 70 -9.00 -1.83 -6.28
N ILE A 71 -7.97 -1.07 -5.88
CA ILE A 71 -8.00 -0.25 -4.65
C ILE A 71 -8.98 0.93 -4.71
N VAL A 72 -9.36 1.39 -5.91
CA VAL A 72 -10.36 2.47 -6.11
C VAL A 72 -11.68 1.96 -6.67
N SER A 73 -11.87 0.64 -6.70
CA SER A 73 -13.05 -0.01 -7.28
C SER A 73 -14.06 -0.47 -6.24
N SER A 74 -15.30 -0.72 -6.70
CA SER A 74 -16.43 -1.14 -5.88
C SER A 74 -16.73 -0.14 -4.76
N GLU A 75 -17.06 -0.62 -3.56
CA GLU A 75 -17.41 0.19 -2.39
C GLU A 75 -16.19 0.78 -1.65
N ASN A 76 -14.98 0.69 -2.23
CA ASN A 76 -13.82 1.41 -1.68
C ASN A 76 -14.04 2.91 -1.85
N ASN A 77 -13.93 3.66 -0.75
CA ASN A 77 -14.30 5.07 -0.66
C ASN A 77 -13.46 5.84 0.37
N THR A 78 -12.31 5.29 0.77
CA THR A 78 -11.34 6.02 1.60
C THR A 78 -10.78 7.23 0.86
N ILE A 79 -10.21 8.18 1.59
CA ILE A 79 -9.60 9.39 1.02
C ILE A 79 -8.46 9.03 0.05
N LYS A 80 -8.35 9.79 -1.05
CA LYS A 80 -7.23 9.68 -1.98
C LYS A 80 -6.10 10.62 -1.59
N ILE A 81 -4.89 10.08 -1.40
CA ILE A 81 -3.71 10.85 -0.98
C ILE A 81 -2.52 10.72 -1.94
N ALA A 82 -2.53 9.71 -2.82
CA ALA A 82 -1.52 9.48 -3.86
C ALA A 82 -2.21 9.17 -5.20
#